data_AF-A0A3B8LP54-F1
#
_entry.id   AF-A0A3B8LP54-F1
#
_cell.length_a   1.000
_cell.length_b   1.000
_cell.length_c   1.000
_cell.angle_alpha   90.00
_cell.angle_beta   90.00
_cell.angle_gamma   90.00
#
_symmetry.space_group_name_H-M   'P 1'
#
loop_
_entity.id
_entity.type
_entity.pdbx_description
1 polymer ?
#
loop_
_entity_poly.entity_id
_entity_poly.type
_entity_poly.pdbx_seq_one_letter_code
_entity_poly.pdbx_strand_id
1 'polypeptide(L)'
;RTQSLRKTIAKRMQKALKDKIKKLVARQKKRIEQIKKHIHSSDKHAKPFAQLYRYNITYDSLKTSLKELEKLLKEPDIHESLDVVRRFLRKTQRLGMSLNYQESNTRMMLKFRGGLYRRARRKRLPKIIGARNELNKGQRIARKIERDLDKFFPSPKPYMNKNDRKLMQRYRNLQRRLRSEARKLQRNMQQMNKRLPVFRPGMQRNMKGALRQMRRATRRLGAKEPRSAYGHQQHAISKLSKLRKALRQSLQRQQGKQGQKPGQKGNRSGSGQRMGNRRQNEVKIPKPGDHKAPKALRQDILDAMKEKVPKRYRERVRRYYEKLVE
;
A
#
# COMPACT_ATOMS: atom_id res chain seq x y z
N ARG A 1 3.60 6.06 -19.68
CA ARG A 1 4.91 6.04 -20.39
C ARG A 1 5.79 4.87 -19.94
N THR A 2 6.47 4.92 -18.79
CA THR A 2 7.30 3.79 -18.29
C THR A 2 6.54 2.46 -18.19
N GLN A 3 5.26 2.49 -17.79
CA GLN A 3 4.39 1.31 -17.75
C GLN A 3 4.17 0.68 -19.13
N SER A 4 3.97 1.49 -20.17
CA SER A 4 3.78 0.99 -21.54
C SER A 4 5.07 0.32 -22.02
N LEU A 5 6.22 0.99 -21.86
CA LEU A 5 7.52 0.41 -22.19
C LEU A 5 7.80 -0.91 -21.45
N ARG A 6 7.48 -0.98 -20.15
CA ARG A 6 7.54 -2.23 -19.36
C ARG A 6 6.71 -3.33 -20.00
N LYS A 7 5.45 -3.04 -20.36
CA LYS A 7 4.53 -4.01 -20.99
C LYS A 7 5.06 -4.49 -22.34
N THR A 8 5.57 -3.59 -23.18
CA THR A 8 6.13 -3.96 -24.49
C THR A 8 7.34 -4.89 -24.36
N ILE A 9 8.27 -4.58 -23.46
CA ILE A 9 9.45 -5.42 -23.22
C ILE A 9 9.03 -6.77 -22.62
N ALA A 10 8.07 -6.77 -21.70
CA ALA A 10 7.52 -8.00 -21.13
C ALA A 10 6.88 -8.89 -22.18
N LYS A 11 6.12 -8.34 -23.14
CA LYS A 11 5.55 -9.11 -24.27
C LYS A 11 6.63 -9.76 -25.13
N ARG A 12 7.70 -9.03 -25.48
CA ARG A 12 8.81 -9.61 -26.27
C ARG A 12 9.55 -10.69 -25.50
N MET A 13 9.79 -10.47 -24.21
CA MET A 13 10.36 -11.47 -23.31
C MET A 13 9.47 -12.72 -23.22
N GLN A 14 8.16 -12.56 -23.08
CA GLN A 14 7.20 -13.67 -23.08
C GLN A 14 7.26 -14.46 -24.39
N LYS A 15 7.32 -13.77 -25.55
CA LYS A 15 7.45 -14.43 -26.86
C LYS A 15 8.76 -15.23 -26.95
N ALA A 16 9.89 -14.63 -26.56
CA ALA A 16 11.20 -15.26 -26.62
C ALA A 16 11.41 -16.41 -25.62
N LEU A 17 10.63 -16.43 -24.53
CA LEU A 17 10.72 -17.46 -23.49
C LEU A 17 9.54 -18.42 -23.50
N LYS A 18 8.72 -18.43 -24.57
CA LYS A 18 7.44 -19.15 -24.63
C LYS A 18 7.53 -20.58 -24.10
N ASP A 19 8.51 -21.36 -24.53
CA ASP A 19 8.62 -22.77 -24.13
C ASP A 19 9.14 -22.94 -22.70
N LYS A 20 10.09 -22.10 -22.26
CA LYS A 20 10.53 -22.06 -20.87
C LYS A 20 9.38 -21.65 -19.94
N ILE A 21 8.54 -20.72 -20.36
CA ILE A 21 7.32 -20.29 -19.65
C ILE A 21 6.31 -21.43 -19.58
N LYS A 22 6.03 -22.12 -20.70
CA LYS A 22 5.13 -23.27 -20.72
C LYS A 22 5.57 -24.35 -19.72
N LYS A 23 6.86 -24.72 -19.73
CA LYS A 23 7.44 -25.69 -18.78
C LYS A 23 7.30 -25.22 -17.33
N LEU A 24 7.61 -23.94 -17.06
CA LEU A 24 7.43 -23.34 -15.74
C LEU A 24 5.98 -23.40 -15.27
N VAL A 25 5.04 -22.97 -16.11
CA VAL A 25 3.60 -22.93 -15.83
C VAL A 25 3.06 -24.34 -15.56
N ALA A 26 3.41 -25.33 -16.39
CA ALA A 26 3.02 -26.72 -16.17
C ALA A 26 3.48 -27.24 -14.80
N ARG A 27 4.74 -26.95 -14.42
CA ARG A 27 5.28 -27.30 -13.11
C ARG A 27 4.55 -26.60 -11.96
N GLN A 28 4.26 -25.30 -12.09
CA GLN A 28 3.58 -24.56 -11.04
C GLN A 28 2.10 -24.94 -10.92
N LYS A 29 1.40 -25.31 -12.00
CA LYS A 29 0.02 -25.83 -11.96
C LYS A 29 -0.08 -27.07 -11.07
N LYS A 30 0.81 -28.06 -11.26
CA LYS A 30 0.86 -29.26 -10.40
C LYS A 30 1.01 -28.91 -8.92
N ARG A 31 1.86 -27.93 -8.60
CA ARG A 31 2.06 -27.44 -7.23
C ARG A 31 0.84 -26.70 -6.68
N ILE A 32 0.13 -25.93 -7.49
CA ILE A 32 -1.11 -25.26 -7.07
C ILE A 32 -2.17 -26.29 -6.67
N GLU A 33 -2.32 -27.38 -7.43
CA GLU A 33 -3.23 -28.46 -7.06
C GLU A 33 -2.85 -29.12 -5.73
N GLN A 34 -1.55 -29.33 -5.49
CA GLN A 34 -1.08 -29.80 -4.18
C GLN A 34 -1.42 -28.80 -3.06
N ILE A 35 -1.22 -27.50 -3.29
CA ILE A 35 -1.59 -26.47 -2.30
C ILE A 35 -3.10 -26.48 -2.05
N LYS A 36 -3.94 -26.58 -3.10
CA LYS A 36 -5.41 -26.65 -2.95
C LYS A 36 -5.81 -27.83 -2.06
N LYS A 37 -5.22 -29.01 -2.26
CA LYS A 37 -5.46 -30.19 -1.40
C LYS A 37 -5.10 -29.93 0.06
N HIS A 38 -3.91 -29.37 0.32
CA HIS A 38 -3.48 -29.03 1.68
C HIS A 38 -4.34 -27.94 2.33
N ILE A 39 -4.73 -26.90 1.58
CA ILE A 39 -5.62 -25.85 2.10
C ILE A 39 -7.01 -26.40 2.40
N HIS A 40 -7.54 -27.28 1.56
CA HIS A 40 -8.82 -27.95 1.80
C HIS A 40 -8.77 -28.86 3.05
N SER A 41 -7.71 -29.67 3.18
CA SER A 41 -7.51 -30.52 4.36
C SER A 41 -7.37 -29.68 5.64
N SER A 42 -6.58 -28.61 5.58
CA SER A 42 -6.41 -27.63 6.66
C SER A 42 -7.73 -27.00 7.08
N ASP A 43 -8.56 -26.60 6.11
CA ASP A 43 -9.90 -26.05 6.34
C ASP A 43 -10.83 -27.10 6.99
N LYS A 44 -10.86 -28.33 6.49
CA LYS A 44 -11.64 -29.45 7.07
C LYS A 44 -11.28 -29.68 8.54
N HIS A 45 -10.00 -29.66 8.88
CA HIS A 45 -9.56 -29.77 10.27
C HIS A 45 -9.96 -28.55 11.12
N ALA A 46 -9.98 -27.35 10.55
CA ALA A 46 -10.29 -26.11 11.24
C ALA A 46 -11.79 -25.85 11.43
N LYS A 47 -12.64 -26.33 10.52
CA LYS A 47 -14.10 -26.12 10.50
C LYS A 47 -14.80 -26.27 11.87
N PRO A 48 -14.54 -27.31 12.67
CA PRO A 48 -15.21 -27.52 13.95
C PRO A 48 -14.96 -26.42 14.99
N PHE A 49 -14.03 -25.51 14.75
CA PHE A 49 -13.73 -24.39 15.63
C PHE A 49 -13.51 -23.07 14.87
N ALA A 50 -13.94 -23.02 13.60
CA ALA A 50 -13.68 -21.90 12.71
C ALA A 50 -14.57 -20.67 12.96
N GLN A 51 -15.77 -20.89 13.53
CA GLN A 51 -16.73 -19.83 13.84
C GLN A 51 -16.19 -18.85 14.90
N LEU A 52 -15.44 -19.35 15.88
CA LEU A 52 -14.88 -18.53 16.97
C LEU A 52 -13.81 -17.51 16.51
N TYR A 53 -13.17 -17.74 15.36
CA TYR A 53 -11.99 -16.96 14.93
C TYR A 53 -12.04 -16.50 13.47
N ARG A 54 -13.22 -16.51 12.84
CA ARG A 54 -13.43 -16.10 11.44
C ARG A 54 -12.48 -16.83 10.46
N TYR A 55 -12.13 -18.08 10.75
CA TYR A 55 -11.20 -18.84 9.90
C TYR A 55 -11.78 -19.14 8.53
N ASN A 56 -13.10 -19.32 8.42
CA ASN A 56 -13.79 -19.53 7.14
C ASN A 56 -13.46 -18.42 6.13
N ILE A 57 -13.57 -17.15 6.55
CA ILE A 57 -13.25 -15.98 5.70
C ILE A 57 -11.80 -16.03 5.23
N THR A 58 -10.88 -16.44 6.11
CA THR A 58 -9.46 -16.53 5.78
C THR A 58 -9.20 -17.66 4.78
N TYR A 59 -9.76 -18.85 4.99
CA TYR A 59 -9.62 -19.98 4.06
C TYR A 59 -10.24 -19.70 2.70
N ASP A 60 -11.40 -19.05 2.65
CA ASP A 60 -12.01 -18.66 1.37
C ASP A 60 -11.16 -17.63 0.65
N SER A 61 -10.60 -16.67 1.37
CA SER A 61 -9.63 -15.73 0.80
C SER A 61 -8.37 -16.44 0.24
N LEU A 62 -7.92 -17.52 0.89
CA LEU A 62 -6.81 -18.34 0.40
C LEU A 62 -7.19 -19.11 -0.87
N LYS A 63 -8.37 -19.75 -0.90
CA LYS A 63 -8.91 -20.45 -2.09
C LYS A 63 -9.06 -19.49 -3.27
N THR A 64 -9.60 -18.30 -3.05
CA THR A 64 -9.71 -17.25 -4.08
C THR A 64 -8.34 -16.80 -4.59
N SER A 65 -7.36 -16.65 -3.70
CA SER A 65 -5.99 -16.29 -4.11
C SER A 65 -5.34 -17.38 -4.96
N LEU A 66 -5.65 -18.67 -4.70
CA LEU A 66 -5.17 -19.79 -5.52
C LEU A 66 -5.85 -19.83 -6.90
N LYS A 67 -7.15 -19.53 -6.98
CA LYS A 67 -7.86 -19.38 -8.27
C LYS A 67 -7.28 -18.24 -9.09
N GLU A 68 -7.03 -17.08 -8.46
CA GLU A 68 -6.39 -15.92 -9.09
C GLU A 68 -4.98 -16.29 -9.62
N LEU A 69 -4.17 -16.98 -8.81
CA LEU A 69 -2.84 -17.41 -9.20
C LEU A 69 -2.87 -18.39 -10.38
N GLU A 70 -3.81 -19.33 -10.38
CA GLU A 70 -3.98 -20.27 -11.49
C GLU A 70 -4.36 -19.56 -12.79
N LYS A 71 -5.27 -18.56 -12.72
CA LYS A 71 -5.64 -17.73 -13.88
C LYS A 71 -4.45 -16.95 -14.42
N LEU A 72 -3.72 -16.25 -13.57
CA LEU A 72 -2.58 -15.42 -14.01
C LEU A 72 -1.42 -16.24 -14.60
N LEU A 73 -1.23 -17.47 -14.13
CA LEU A 73 -0.28 -18.39 -14.75
C LEU A 73 -0.72 -18.89 -16.13
N LYS A 74 -2.02 -18.86 -16.47
CA LYS A 74 -2.52 -19.18 -17.82
C LYS A 74 -2.28 -18.05 -18.82
N GLU A 75 -2.23 -16.79 -18.37
CA GLU A 75 -2.10 -15.59 -19.20
C GLU A 75 -0.65 -15.12 -19.42
N PRO A 76 0.33 -16.04 -19.41
CA PRO A 76 1.75 -15.79 -19.13
C PRO A 76 2.11 -14.59 -18.23
N ASP A 77 1.23 -14.12 -17.35
CA ASP A 77 1.49 -12.95 -16.52
C ASP A 77 2.21 -13.36 -15.23
N ILE A 78 3.47 -13.79 -15.43
CA ILE A 78 4.36 -14.31 -14.39
C ILE A 78 4.58 -13.26 -13.30
N HIS A 79 4.65 -11.98 -13.69
CA HIS A 79 4.87 -10.86 -12.79
C HIS A 79 3.73 -10.70 -11.78
N GLU A 80 2.50 -10.64 -12.27
CA GLU A 80 1.30 -10.48 -11.47
C GLU A 80 1.10 -11.76 -10.63
N SER A 81 1.42 -12.94 -11.17
CA SER A 81 1.45 -14.22 -10.44
C SER A 81 2.38 -14.21 -9.22
N LEU A 82 3.58 -13.61 -9.32
CA LEU A 82 4.51 -13.48 -8.20
C LEU A 82 3.93 -12.63 -7.06
N ASP A 83 3.22 -11.55 -7.39
CA ASP A 83 2.60 -10.71 -6.38
C ASP A 83 1.46 -11.43 -5.67
N VAL A 84 0.69 -12.25 -6.39
CA VAL A 84 -0.38 -13.08 -5.81
C VAL A 84 0.17 -14.13 -4.86
N VAL A 85 1.21 -14.88 -5.26
CA VAL A 85 1.81 -15.90 -4.38
C VAL A 85 2.41 -15.28 -3.11
N ARG A 86 3.01 -14.08 -3.21
CA ARG A 86 3.51 -13.34 -2.04
C ARG A 86 2.37 -12.89 -1.11
N ARG A 87 1.23 -12.43 -1.66
CA ARG A 87 0.03 -12.14 -0.85
C ARG A 87 -0.49 -13.39 -0.16
N PHE A 88 -0.57 -14.51 -0.88
CA PHE A 88 -0.96 -15.81 -0.34
C PHE A 88 -0.04 -16.24 0.81
N LEU A 89 1.28 -16.12 0.65
CA LEU A 89 2.27 -16.44 1.69
C LEU A 89 2.09 -15.60 2.97
N ARG A 90 1.79 -14.30 2.83
CA ARG A 90 1.49 -13.45 4.01
C ARG A 90 0.21 -13.86 4.72
N LYS A 91 -0.84 -14.20 3.98
CA LYS A 91 -2.12 -14.66 4.55
C LYS A 91 -1.95 -16.00 5.27
N THR A 92 -1.28 -16.96 4.65
CA THR A 92 -0.98 -18.27 5.26
C THR A 92 -0.10 -18.14 6.50
N GLN A 93 0.91 -17.26 6.50
CA GLN A 93 1.71 -17.00 7.69
C GLN A 93 0.87 -16.45 8.86
N ARG A 94 -0.03 -15.49 8.59
CA ARG A 94 -0.94 -14.95 9.61
C ARG A 94 -1.87 -16.02 10.18
N LEU A 95 -2.44 -16.85 9.31
CA LEU A 95 -3.30 -17.95 9.73
C LEU A 95 -2.50 -18.98 10.55
N GLY A 96 -1.27 -19.31 10.15
CA GLY A 96 -0.39 -20.21 10.89
C GLY A 96 -0.05 -19.69 12.28
N MET A 97 0.20 -18.38 12.43
CA MET A 97 0.38 -17.76 13.75
C MET A 97 -0.87 -17.89 14.62
N SER A 98 -2.06 -17.71 14.04
CA SER A 98 -3.32 -17.89 14.77
C SER A 98 -3.54 -19.34 15.22
N LEU A 99 -3.29 -20.31 14.33
CA LEU A 99 -3.39 -21.74 14.67
C LEU A 99 -2.37 -22.14 15.73
N ASN A 100 -1.14 -21.63 15.66
CA ASN A 100 -0.12 -21.82 16.70
C ASN A 100 -0.57 -21.27 18.05
N TYR A 101 -1.11 -20.05 18.07
CA TYR A 101 -1.64 -19.45 19.30
C TYR A 101 -2.76 -20.32 19.90
N GLN A 102 -3.68 -20.81 19.07
CA GLN A 102 -4.75 -21.72 19.50
C GLN A 102 -4.22 -23.05 20.03
N GLU A 103 -3.20 -23.61 19.39
CA GLU A 103 -2.54 -24.84 19.84
C GLU A 103 -1.93 -24.62 21.22
N SER A 104 -1.09 -23.59 21.38
CA SER A 104 -0.43 -23.26 22.64
C SER A 104 -1.42 -22.97 23.76
N ASN A 105 -2.47 -22.18 23.47
CA ASN A 105 -3.54 -21.90 24.42
C ASN A 105 -4.27 -23.18 24.84
N THR A 106 -4.61 -24.05 23.88
CA THR A 106 -5.29 -25.33 24.18
C THR A 106 -4.40 -26.25 25.02
N ARG A 107 -3.09 -26.33 24.74
CA ARG A 107 -2.12 -27.11 25.53
C ARG A 107 -2.01 -26.59 26.95
N MET A 108 -1.84 -25.27 27.12
CA MET A 108 -1.78 -24.63 28.44
C MET A 108 -3.07 -24.90 29.24
N MET A 109 -4.21 -24.69 28.61
CA MET A 109 -5.55 -24.94 29.16
C MET A 109 -5.84 -26.41 29.53
N LEU A 110 -5.08 -27.37 29.01
CA LEU A 110 -5.19 -28.79 29.37
C LEU A 110 -4.35 -29.18 30.59
N LYS A 111 -3.38 -28.33 30.98
CA LYS A 111 -2.52 -28.53 32.16
C LYS A 111 -3.24 -28.18 33.47
N PHE A 112 -4.22 -27.27 33.45
CA PHE A 112 -5.03 -26.95 34.62
C PHE A 112 -5.93 -28.13 35.02
N ARG A 113 -5.76 -28.67 36.23
CA ARG A 113 -6.66 -29.68 36.83
C ARG A 113 -8.04 -29.04 37.06
N GLY A 114 -9.12 -29.79 36.81
CA GLY A 114 -10.50 -29.32 37.04
C GLY A 114 -11.11 -28.41 35.96
N GLY A 115 -10.40 -28.09 34.88
CA GLY A 115 -10.91 -27.15 33.86
C GLY A 115 -12.17 -27.62 33.15
N LEU A 116 -13.22 -26.78 33.18
CA LEU A 116 -14.40 -26.91 32.33
C LEU A 116 -13.96 -27.12 30.86
N TYR A 117 -14.65 -28.00 30.14
CA TYR A 117 -14.40 -28.32 28.73
C TYR A 117 -13.10 -29.12 28.42
N ARG A 118 -12.43 -29.75 29.41
CA ARG A 118 -11.23 -30.58 29.20
C ARG A 118 -11.39 -31.66 28.11
N ARG A 119 -12.53 -32.38 28.09
CA ARG A 119 -12.85 -33.39 27.07
C ARG A 119 -12.93 -32.77 25.66
N ALA A 120 -13.62 -31.64 25.51
CA ALA A 120 -13.72 -30.92 24.23
C ALA A 120 -12.35 -30.42 23.75
N ARG A 121 -11.51 -29.90 24.66
CA ARG A 121 -10.13 -29.46 24.36
C ARG A 121 -9.24 -30.61 23.87
N ARG A 122 -9.32 -31.79 24.52
CA ARG A 122 -8.59 -33.00 24.07
C ARG A 122 -9.00 -33.42 22.65
N LYS A 123 -10.29 -33.38 22.32
CA LYS A 123 -10.78 -33.68 20.96
C LYS A 123 -10.40 -32.61 19.93
N ARG A 124 -10.24 -31.35 20.35
CA ARG A 124 -9.91 -30.22 19.47
C ARG A 124 -8.42 -30.10 19.14
N LEU A 125 -7.54 -30.39 20.10
CA LEU A 125 -6.08 -30.27 19.94
C LEU A 125 -5.52 -30.97 18.67
N PRO A 126 -5.81 -32.26 18.40
CA PRO A 126 -5.29 -32.93 17.20
C PRO A 126 -5.81 -32.29 15.91
N LYS A 127 -7.02 -31.72 15.92
CA LYS A 127 -7.57 -30.99 14.77
C LYS A 127 -6.84 -29.67 14.53
N ILE A 128 -6.48 -28.93 15.57
CA ILE A 128 -5.66 -27.71 15.44
C ILE A 128 -4.27 -28.06 14.87
N ILE A 129 -3.64 -29.11 15.40
CA ILE A 129 -2.34 -29.59 14.94
C ILE A 129 -2.42 -30.03 13.47
N GLY A 130 -3.45 -30.80 13.10
CA GLY A 130 -3.71 -31.23 11.72
C GLY A 130 -3.89 -30.06 10.77
N ALA A 131 -4.72 -29.08 11.13
CA ALA A 131 -4.91 -27.86 10.36
C ALA A 131 -3.58 -27.13 10.12
N ARG A 132 -2.80 -26.92 11.20
CA ARG A 132 -1.52 -26.24 11.10
C ARG A 132 -0.53 -26.99 10.22
N ASN A 133 -0.43 -28.30 10.36
CA ASN A 133 0.52 -29.12 9.61
C ASN A 133 0.20 -29.08 8.11
N GLU A 134 -1.07 -29.20 7.74
CA GLU A 134 -1.51 -29.09 6.35
C GLU A 134 -1.27 -27.68 5.78
N LEU A 135 -1.58 -26.63 6.54
CA LEU A 135 -1.27 -25.25 6.14
C LEU A 135 0.23 -25.05 5.88
N ASN A 136 1.08 -25.61 6.74
CA ASN A 136 2.54 -25.54 6.61
C ASN A 136 3.05 -26.28 5.36
N LYS A 137 2.50 -27.45 5.02
CA LYS A 137 2.81 -28.17 3.77
C LYS A 137 2.47 -27.30 2.56
N GLY A 138 1.27 -26.72 2.52
CA GLY A 138 0.86 -25.79 1.47
C GLY A 138 1.76 -24.57 1.37
N GLN A 139 2.15 -23.97 2.50
CA GLN A 139 3.06 -22.82 2.53
C GLN A 139 4.46 -23.15 1.99
N ARG A 140 5.02 -24.32 2.33
CA ARG A 140 6.32 -24.78 1.80
C ARG A 140 6.30 -24.90 0.29
N ILE A 141 5.23 -25.44 -0.28
CA ILE A 141 5.06 -25.53 -1.74
C ILE A 141 4.91 -24.13 -2.36
N ALA A 142 4.11 -23.24 -1.76
CA ALA A 142 3.96 -21.87 -2.23
C ALA A 142 5.30 -21.09 -2.24
N ARG A 143 6.20 -21.33 -1.27
CA ARG A 143 7.57 -20.77 -1.29
C ARG A 143 8.43 -21.32 -2.43
N LYS A 144 8.20 -22.56 -2.88
CA LYS A 144 8.87 -23.09 -4.09
C LYS A 144 8.35 -22.38 -5.35
N ILE A 145 7.04 -22.14 -5.43
CA ILE A 145 6.45 -21.35 -6.52
C ILE A 145 7.04 -19.93 -6.53
N GLU A 146 7.07 -19.26 -5.38
CA GLU A 146 7.59 -17.89 -5.25
C GLU A 146 9.05 -17.79 -5.69
N ARG A 147 9.93 -18.69 -5.22
CA ARG A 147 11.34 -18.74 -5.64
C ARG A 147 11.51 -19.00 -7.13
N ASP A 148 10.73 -19.93 -7.69
CA ASP A 148 10.82 -20.26 -9.11
C ASP A 148 10.37 -19.08 -9.98
N LEU A 149 9.25 -18.44 -9.63
CA LEU A 149 8.76 -17.26 -10.33
C LEU A 149 9.77 -16.11 -10.20
N ASP A 150 10.34 -15.89 -9.01
CA ASP A 150 11.32 -14.83 -8.76
C ASP A 150 12.61 -15.03 -9.58
N LYS A 151 13.15 -16.26 -9.61
CA LYS A 151 14.30 -16.64 -10.46
C LYS A 151 14.00 -16.54 -11.95
N PHE A 152 12.74 -16.72 -12.35
CA PHE A 152 12.33 -16.67 -13.75
C PHE A 152 12.16 -15.25 -14.29
N PHE A 153 12.45 -14.19 -13.53
CA PHE A 153 12.53 -12.84 -14.10
C PHE A 153 13.96 -12.55 -14.57
N PRO A 154 14.35 -12.93 -15.81
CA PRO A 154 15.65 -12.55 -16.33
C PRO A 154 15.74 -11.03 -16.40
N SER A 155 16.98 -10.55 -16.49
CA SER A 155 17.22 -9.16 -16.82
C SER A 155 16.41 -8.79 -18.07
N PRO A 156 15.68 -7.65 -18.09
CA PRO A 156 14.98 -7.23 -19.29
C PRO A 156 15.94 -6.77 -20.40
N LYS A 157 17.24 -6.60 -20.09
CA LYS A 157 18.27 -6.06 -21.00
C LYS A 157 18.39 -6.83 -22.33
N PRO A 158 18.42 -8.18 -22.37
CA PRO A 158 18.52 -8.93 -23.64
C PRO A 158 17.31 -8.74 -24.55
N TYR A 159 16.15 -8.42 -23.98
CA TYR A 159 14.89 -8.27 -24.71
C TYR A 159 14.59 -6.81 -25.11
N MET A 160 15.50 -5.89 -24.84
CA MET A 160 15.40 -4.48 -25.24
C MET A 160 16.08 -4.21 -26.56
N ASN A 161 15.33 -3.67 -27.52
CA ASN A 161 15.87 -3.18 -28.78
C ASN A 161 16.48 -1.76 -28.62
N LYS A 162 17.10 -1.25 -29.69
CA LYS A 162 17.71 0.10 -29.70
C LYS A 162 16.72 1.20 -29.30
N ASN A 163 15.46 1.10 -29.76
CA ASN A 163 14.40 2.08 -29.47
C ASN A 163 13.98 2.07 -28.00
N ASP A 164 13.87 0.90 -27.36
CA ASP A 164 13.55 0.81 -25.93
C ASP A 164 14.65 1.46 -25.08
N ARG A 165 15.93 1.24 -25.46
CA ARG A 165 17.08 1.83 -24.77
C ARG A 165 17.05 3.36 -24.89
N LYS A 166 16.74 3.89 -26.08
CA LYS A 166 16.53 5.34 -26.29
C LYS A 166 15.37 5.87 -25.44
N LEU A 167 14.23 5.18 -25.41
CA LEU A 167 13.07 5.56 -24.58
C LEU A 167 13.41 5.53 -23.08
N MET A 168 14.15 4.53 -22.60
CA MET A 168 14.62 4.46 -21.21
C MET A 168 15.47 5.67 -20.84
N GLN A 169 16.40 6.07 -21.72
CA GLN A 169 17.24 7.24 -21.49
C GLN A 169 16.40 8.53 -21.49
N ARG A 170 15.45 8.68 -22.43
CA ARG A 170 14.49 9.80 -22.44
C ARG A 170 13.69 9.86 -21.13
N TYR A 171 13.18 8.72 -20.64
CA TYR A 171 12.43 8.66 -19.39
C TYR A 171 13.31 8.92 -18.17
N ARG A 172 14.58 8.50 -18.18
CA ARG A 172 15.56 8.83 -17.14
C ARG A 172 15.76 10.34 -17.04
N ASN A 173 15.91 11.01 -18.17
CA ASN A 173 16.08 12.46 -18.23
C ASN A 173 14.82 13.20 -17.77
N LEU A 174 13.64 12.76 -18.21
CA LEU A 174 12.37 13.28 -17.71
C LEU A 174 12.25 13.11 -16.18
N GLN A 175 12.58 11.93 -15.66
CA GLN A 175 12.54 11.65 -14.22
C GLN A 175 13.53 12.54 -13.43
N ARG A 176 14.69 12.87 -14.01
CA ARG A 176 15.66 13.83 -13.43
C ARG A 176 15.07 15.23 -13.36
N ARG A 177 14.43 15.71 -14.44
CA ARG A 177 13.74 17.01 -14.48
C ARG A 177 12.64 17.11 -13.43
N LEU A 178 11.73 16.13 -13.40
CA LEU A 178 10.65 16.05 -12.39
C LEU A 178 11.19 16.02 -10.94
N ARG A 179 12.31 15.33 -10.71
CA ARG A 179 12.96 15.33 -9.40
C ARG A 179 13.55 16.69 -9.04
N SER A 180 14.08 17.42 -10.02
CA SER A 180 14.60 18.79 -9.84
C SER A 180 13.46 19.74 -9.45
N GLU A 181 12.33 19.67 -10.15
CA GLU A 181 11.12 20.42 -9.81
C GLU A 181 10.61 20.09 -8.42
N ALA A 182 10.56 18.81 -8.05
CA ALA A 182 10.21 18.41 -6.69
C ALA A 182 11.22 18.94 -5.65
N ARG A 183 12.53 19.03 -5.96
CA ARG A 183 13.50 19.67 -5.05
C ARG A 183 13.22 21.16 -4.87
N LYS A 184 12.90 21.87 -5.96
CA LYS A 184 12.48 23.28 -5.89
C LYS A 184 11.23 23.43 -5.00
N LEU A 185 10.22 22.59 -5.21
CA LEU A 185 9.03 22.55 -4.35
C LEU A 185 9.38 22.31 -2.87
N GLN A 186 10.29 21.37 -2.57
CA GLN A 186 10.72 21.14 -1.19
C GLN A 186 11.37 22.38 -0.57
N ARG A 187 12.23 23.10 -1.32
CA ARG A 187 12.87 24.33 -0.84
C ARG A 187 11.82 25.41 -0.57
N ASN A 188 10.88 25.61 -1.47
CA ASN A 188 9.79 26.57 -1.29
C ASN A 188 8.93 26.22 -0.06
N MET A 189 8.62 24.93 0.13
CA MET A 189 7.92 24.47 1.33
C MET A 189 8.72 24.76 2.61
N GLN A 190 10.04 24.57 2.60
CA GLN A 190 10.90 24.86 3.75
C GLN A 190 10.96 26.35 4.06
N GLN A 191 11.12 27.20 3.04
CA GLN A 191 11.12 28.66 3.19
C GLN A 191 9.78 29.16 3.73
N MET A 192 8.67 28.69 3.15
CA MET A 192 7.33 29.03 3.63
C MET A 192 7.12 28.53 5.06
N ASN A 193 7.61 27.33 5.42
CA ASN A 193 7.49 26.81 6.78
C ASN A 193 8.25 27.62 7.84
N LYS A 194 9.30 28.37 7.45
CA LYS A 194 10.01 29.29 8.35
C LYS A 194 9.16 30.51 8.69
N ARG A 195 8.39 31.00 7.73
CA ARG A 195 7.51 32.18 7.90
C ARG A 195 6.19 31.80 8.57
N LEU A 196 5.61 30.66 8.17
CA LEU A 196 4.35 30.15 8.67
C LEU A 196 4.47 28.64 8.86
N PRO A 197 4.34 28.07 10.07
CA PRO A 197 4.52 26.64 10.33
C PRO A 197 3.34 25.78 9.82
N VAL A 198 2.98 25.92 8.55
CA VAL A 198 1.83 25.26 7.91
C VAL A 198 2.15 23.80 7.53
N PHE A 199 3.44 23.44 7.35
CA PHE A 199 3.84 22.12 6.89
C PHE A 199 4.27 21.20 8.04
N ARG A 200 3.30 20.42 8.53
CA ARG A 200 3.51 19.44 9.60
C ARG A 200 4.61 18.41 9.26
N PRO A 201 5.28 17.81 10.26
CA PRO A 201 6.36 16.84 10.04
C PRO A 201 5.98 15.66 9.11
N GLY A 202 4.72 15.21 9.14
CA GLY A 202 4.21 14.18 8.21
C GLY A 202 4.28 14.59 6.73
N MET A 203 4.03 15.85 6.41
CA MET A 203 4.10 16.41 5.05
C MET A 203 5.55 16.46 4.57
N GLN A 204 6.46 16.96 5.41
CA GLN A 204 7.89 16.99 5.12
C GLN A 204 8.46 15.57 4.91
N ARG A 205 8.05 14.60 5.74
CA ARG A 205 8.42 13.19 5.57
C ARG A 205 7.92 12.60 4.24
N ASN A 206 6.69 12.90 3.84
CA ASN A 206 6.16 12.48 2.54
C ASN A 206 6.95 13.09 1.39
N MET A 207 7.29 14.38 1.45
CA MET A 207 8.07 15.06 0.42
C MET A 207 9.48 14.48 0.27
N LYS A 208 10.23 14.35 1.38
CA LYS A 208 11.55 13.69 1.42
C LYS A 208 11.45 12.25 0.89
N GLY A 209 10.40 11.52 1.27
CA GLY A 209 10.10 10.18 0.80
C GLY A 209 9.90 10.10 -0.72
N ALA A 210 9.12 11.01 -1.28
CA ALA A 210 8.90 11.10 -2.72
C ALA A 210 10.22 11.32 -3.49
N LEU A 211 11.05 12.28 -3.04
CA LEU A 211 12.34 12.55 -3.65
C LEU A 211 13.30 11.36 -3.63
N ARG A 212 13.34 10.60 -2.52
CA ARG A 212 14.12 9.35 -2.43
C ARG A 212 13.65 8.33 -3.47
N GLN A 213 12.34 8.16 -3.62
CA GLN A 213 11.77 7.23 -4.61
C GLN A 213 12.06 7.70 -6.04
N MET A 214 11.92 8.99 -6.35
CA MET A 214 12.29 9.56 -7.65
C MET A 214 13.78 9.33 -7.98
N ARG A 215 14.69 9.49 -7.00
CA ARG A 215 16.12 9.16 -7.19
C ARG A 215 16.33 7.68 -7.50
N ARG A 216 15.64 6.78 -6.80
CA ARG A 216 15.70 5.33 -7.08
C ARG A 216 15.17 5.03 -8.48
N ALA A 217 14.05 5.63 -8.89
CA ALA A 217 13.52 5.52 -10.24
C ALA A 217 14.55 5.94 -11.31
N THR A 218 15.23 7.09 -11.15
CA THR A 218 16.29 7.53 -12.07
C THR A 218 17.41 6.49 -12.19
N ARG A 219 17.89 5.93 -11.07
CA ARG A 219 18.94 4.89 -11.09
C ARG A 219 18.50 3.64 -11.83
N ARG A 220 17.28 3.16 -11.54
CA ARG A 220 16.72 1.97 -12.19
C ARG A 220 16.47 2.18 -13.69
N LEU A 221 16.06 3.38 -14.11
CA LEU A 221 15.98 3.73 -15.53
C LEU A 221 17.37 3.68 -16.19
N GLY A 222 18.41 4.19 -15.53
CA GLY A 222 19.80 4.12 -16.02
C GLY A 222 20.34 2.68 -16.07
N ALA A 223 19.97 1.84 -15.10
CA ALA A 223 20.33 0.43 -15.06
C ALA A 223 19.57 -0.45 -16.09
N LYS A 224 18.71 0.17 -16.92
CA LYS A 224 17.82 -0.52 -17.87
C LYS A 224 16.86 -1.49 -17.15
N GLU A 225 16.28 -1.04 -16.04
CA GLU A 225 15.34 -1.81 -15.22
C GLU A 225 13.96 -1.10 -15.16
N PRO A 226 13.16 -1.17 -16.24
CA PRO A 226 11.88 -0.44 -16.36
C PRO A 226 10.86 -0.83 -15.28
N ARG A 227 10.84 -2.10 -14.86
CA ARG A 227 9.93 -2.59 -13.81
C ARG A 227 10.23 -1.92 -12.48
N SER A 228 11.48 -2.02 -12.02
CA SER A 228 11.95 -1.41 -10.77
C SER A 228 11.79 0.12 -10.80
N ALA A 229 12.08 0.73 -11.94
CA ALA A 229 11.85 2.16 -12.15
C ALA A 229 10.38 2.56 -11.94
N TYR A 230 9.46 1.85 -12.61
CA TYR A 230 8.02 2.12 -12.49
C TYR A 230 7.51 1.97 -11.06
N GLY A 231 7.93 0.92 -10.33
CA GLY A 231 7.56 0.74 -8.92
C GLY A 231 7.95 1.95 -8.06
N HIS A 232 9.19 2.44 -8.20
CA HIS A 232 9.62 3.65 -7.50
C HIS A 232 8.86 4.91 -7.95
N GLN A 233 8.48 5.03 -9.23
CA GLN A 233 7.64 6.13 -9.71
C GLN A 233 6.27 6.11 -9.02
N GLN A 234 5.62 4.95 -8.91
CA GLN A 234 4.33 4.81 -8.22
C GLN A 234 4.42 5.15 -6.73
N HIS A 235 5.49 4.74 -6.06
CA HIS A 235 5.71 5.12 -4.66
C HIS A 235 5.92 6.64 -4.51
N ALA A 236 6.63 7.29 -5.43
CA ALA A 236 6.78 8.74 -5.43
C ALA A 236 5.42 9.43 -5.61
N ILE A 237 4.63 8.99 -6.60
CA ILE A 237 3.27 9.50 -6.85
C ILE A 237 2.41 9.35 -5.60
N SER A 238 2.37 8.16 -4.98
CA SER A 238 1.60 7.93 -3.76
C SER A 238 1.98 8.91 -2.64
N LYS A 239 3.28 9.15 -2.43
CA LYS A 239 3.76 10.08 -1.40
C LYS A 239 3.39 11.54 -1.72
N LEU A 240 3.51 11.95 -2.98
CA LEU A 240 3.10 13.30 -3.43
C LEU A 240 1.59 13.48 -3.33
N SER A 241 0.79 12.47 -3.66
CA SER A 241 -0.67 12.51 -3.49
C SER A 241 -1.08 12.62 -2.03
N LYS A 242 -0.40 11.90 -1.12
CA LYS A 242 -0.60 12.05 0.33
C LYS A 242 -0.24 13.44 0.82
N LEU A 243 0.86 14.01 0.31
CA LEU A 243 1.25 15.40 0.59
C LEU A 243 0.15 16.38 0.13
N ARG A 244 -0.32 16.26 -1.11
CA ARG A 244 -1.40 17.09 -1.65
C ARG A 244 -2.69 16.98 -0.82
N LYS A 245 -3.09 15.77 -0.44
CA LYS A 245 -4.28 15.55 0.39
C LYS A 245 -4.12 16.20 1.76
N ALA A 246 -2.96 16.05 2.39
CA ALA A 246 -2.69 16.66 3.70
C ALA A 246 -2.72 18.19 3.63
N LEU A 247 -2.21 18.79 2.56
CA LEU A 247 -2.27 20.24 2.32
C LEU A 247 -3.69 20.75 2.15
N ARG A 248 -4.53 20.05 1.37
CA ARG A 248 -5.94 20.41 1.24
C ARG A 248 -6.67 20.37 2.58
N GLN A 249 -6.41 19.33 3.37
CA GLN A 249 -7.00 19.18 4.70
C GLN A 249 -6.54 20.25 5.69
N SER A 250 -5.29 20.72 5.62
CA SER A 250 -4.82 21.82 6.48
C SER A 250 -5.47 23.14 6.11
N LEU A 251 -5.63 23.42 4.81
CA LEU A 251 -6.28 24.64 4.32
C LEU A 251 -7.79 24.66 4.67
N GLN A 252 -8.49 23.52 4.52
CA GLN A 252 -9.89 23.41 4.92
C GLN A 252 -10.11 23.57 6.42
N ARG A 253 -9.20 23.03 7.25
CA ARG A 253 -9.28 23.19 8.72
C ARG A 253 -9.00 24.61 9.20
N GLN A 254 -8.28 25.42 8.40
CA GLN A 254 -8.12 26.85 8.68
C GLN A 254 -9.37 27.65 8.32
N GLN A 255 -10.11 27.26 7.27
CA GLN A 255 -11.40 27.90 6.92
C GLN A 255 -12.55 27.48 7.86
N GLY A 256 -12.60 26.22 8.30
CA GLY A 256 -13.66 25.72 9.20
C GLY A 256 -13.56 26.17 10.67
N LYS A 257 -12.52 26.94 11.04
CA LYS A 257 -12.35 27.51 12.39
C LYS A 257 -12.87 28.94 12.52
N GLN A 258 -13.62 29.44 11.53
CA GLN A 258 -14.26 30.76 11.58
C GLN A 258 -15.76 30.69 11.98
N GLY A 259 -16.29 29.52 12.34
CA GLY A 259 -17.73 29.32 12.63
C GLY A 259 -18.08 28.66 13.97
N GLN A 260 -17.13 28.30 14.82
CA GLN A 260 -17.46 27.78 16.15
C GLN A 260 -17.43 28.92 17.18
N LYS A 261 -18.62 29.44 17.48
CA LYS A 261 -18.88 30.23 18.69
C LYS A 261 -18.37 29.45 19.91
N PRO A 262 -17.47 30.00 20.74
CA PRO A 262 -17.12 29.41 22.02
C PRO A 262 -18.25 29.72 22.99
N GLY A 263 -19.14 28.75 23.23
CA GLY A 263 -20.19 28.90 24.25
C GLY A 263 -21.47 28.19 23.90
N GLN A 264 -21.49 26.86 24.03
CA GLN A 264 -22.71 26.13 24.38
C GLN A 264 -22.27 24.87 25.13
N LYS A 265 -22.14 25.03 26.45
CA LYS A 265 -22.12 23.91 27.39
C LYS A 265 -23.51 23.27 27.34
N GLY A 266 -23.58 22.06 26.80
CA GLY A 266 -24.77 21.23 26.95
C GLY A 266 -24.85 20.73 28.39
N ASN A 267 -25.90 21.14 29.10
CA ASN A 267 -26.35 20.54 30.35
C ASN A 267 -26.75 19.07 30.10
N ARG A 268 -26.05 18.13 30.73
CA ARG A 268 -26.62 16.84 31.15
C ARG A 268 -26.04 16.46 32.50
N SER A 269 -26.92 16.50 33.49
CA SER A 269 -26.76 16.09 34.89
C SER A 269 -26.37 14.62 35.02
N GLY A 270 -25.60 14.26 36.07
CA GLY A 270 -25.43 12.87 36.51
C GLY A 270 -24.13 12.55 37.26
N SER A 271 -24.10 12.87 38.56
CA SER A 271 -23.42 12.21 39.69
C SER A 271 -22.01 11.56 39.55
N GLY A 272 -21.03 12.15 40.26
CA GLY A 272 -20.17 11.42 41.22
C GLY A 272 -18.88 10.73 40.76
N GLN A 273 -17.73 11.39 40.92
CA GLN A 273 -16.59 11.02 41.81
C GLN A 273 -15.19 11.51 41.35
N ARG A 274 -14.40 11.89 42.36
CA ARG A 274 -13.19 12.73 42.40
C ARG A 274 -11.96 12.17 41.67
N MET A 275 -11.10 13.06 41.15
CA MET A 275 -9.70 13.30 41.59
C MET A 275 -8.87 14.11 40.58
N GLY A 276 -8.04 15.04 41.08
CA GLY A 276 -6.75 15.37 40.44
C GLY A 276 -6.55 16.77 39.89
N ASN A 277 -6.07 17.67 40.75
CA ASN A 277 -5.55 19.00 40.47
C ASN A 277 -4.27 18.95 39.60
N ARG A 278 -4.23 19.61 38.43
CA ARG A 278 -2.97 20.04 37.76
C ARG A 278 -3.19 21.33 36.96
N ARG A 279 -2.56 22.40 37.43
CA ARG A 279 -2.45 23.75 36.85
C ARG A 279 -2.02 23.68 35.38
N GLN A 280 -2.76 24.33 34.47
CA GLN A 280 -2.31 24.65 33.11
C GLN A 280 -2.22 26.15 32.96
N ASN A 281 -1.03 26.64 32.61
CA ASN A 281 -0.75 28.04 32.34
C ASN A 281 -1.65 28.59 31.23
N GLU A 282 -2.23 29.76 31.48
CA GLU A 282 -3.11 30.50 30.60
C GLU A 282 -2.33 30.99 29.36
N VAL A 283 -2.71 30.50 28.16
CA VAL A 283 -2.11 30.95 26.90
C VAL A 283 -3.03 32.01 26.30
N LYS A 284 -2.52 33.25 26.18
CA LYS A 284 -3.25 34.40 25.63
C LYS A 284 -3.72 34.13 24.20
N ILE A 285 -5.02 34.32 23.96
CA ILE A 285 -5.68 34.20 22.65
C ILE A 285 -5.50 35.53 21.88
N PRO A 286 -4.99 35.52 20.63
CA PRO A 286 -4.89 36.73 19.81
C PRO A 286 -6.26 37.34 19.50
N LYS A 287 -6.35 38.67 19.45
CA LYS A 287 -7.60 39.43 19.26
C LYS A 287 -8.12 39.37 17.81
N PRO A 288 -9.43 39.61 17.59
CA PRO A 288 -10.09 39.47 16.30
C PRO A 288 -9.72 40.63 15.35
N GLY A 289 -8.61 40.46 14.63
CA GLY A 289 -8.13 41.39 13.60
C GLY A 289 -7.08 40.77 12.66
N ASP A 290 -6.38 39.73 13.11
CA ASP A 290 -5.22 39.16 12.40
C ASP A 290 -5.53 38.16 11.27
N HIS A 291 -6.80 37.92 10.93
CA HIS A 291 -7.16 36.89 9.94
C HIS A 291 -8.11 37.42 8.87
N LYS A 292 -7.58 38.30 8.02
CA LYS A 292 -8.00 38.35 6.61
C LYS A 292 -6.94 37.58 5.82
N ALA A 293 -7.23 36.36 5.38
CA ALA A 293 -6.49 35.80 4.25
C ALA A 293 -6.82 36.71 3.05
N PRO A 294 -5.91 37.56 2.57
CA PRO A 294 -6.29 38.58 1.61
C PRO A 294 -6.65 37.88 0.31
N LYS A 295 -7.70 38.35 -0.38
CA LYS A 295 -8.09 37.88 -1.72
C LYS A 295 -6.88 37.77 -2.67
N ALA A 296 -5.83 38.57 -2.45
CA ALA A 296 -4.51 38.49 -3.08
C ALA A 296 -3.87 37.08 -3.06
N LEU A 297 -3.93 36.31 -1.96
CA LEU A 297 -3.36 34.95 -1.91
C LEU A 297 -4.09 33.98 -2.85
N ARG A 298 -5.40 34.19 -3.03
CA ARG A 298 -6.22 33.40 -3.97
C ARG A 298 -5.91 33.81 -5.40
N GLN A 299 -5.79 35.11 -5.67
CA GLN A 299 -5.37 35.66 -6.96
C GLN A 299 -3.95 35.19 -7.35
N ASP A 300 -2.98 35.27 -6.44
CA ASP A 300 -1.58 34.87 -6.66
C ASP A 300 -1.42 33.39 -7.00
N ILE A 301 -2.21 32.52 -6.34
CA ILE A 301 -2.20 31.08 -6.64
C ILE A 301 -2.86 30.81 -8.01
N LEU A 302 -3.90 31.56 -8.38
CA LEU A 302 -4.56 31.43 -9.67
C LEU A 302 -3.68 31.97 -10.80
N ASP A 303 -3.01 33.10 -10.61
CA ASP A 303 -2.21 33.76 -11.64
C ASP A 303 -0.85 33.06 -11.83
N ALA A 304 -0.20 32.59 -10.75
CA ALA A 304 0.99 31.75 -10.84
C ALA A 304 0.76 30.41 -11.57
N MET A 305 -0.51 29.99 -11.71
CA MET A 305 -0.90 28.79 -12.45
C MET A 305 -1.43 29.07 -13.86
N LYS A 306 -1.99 30.26 -14.14
CA LYS A 306 -2.41 30.68 -15.50
C LYS A 306 -1.22 30.93 -16.42
N GLU A 307 -0.13 31.49 -15.91
CA GLU A 307 1.04 31.83 -16.74
C GLU A 307 1.75 30.62 -17.35
N LYS A 308 1.70 29.44 -16.71
CA LYS A 308 2.55 28.28 -17.08
C LYS A 308 1.82 27.10 -17.71
N VAL A 309 0.51 27.22 -17.95
CA VAL A 309 -0.29 26.19 -18.62
C VAL A 309 -0.37 26.50 -20.12
N PRO A 310 0.04 25.58 -21.03
CA PRO A 310 -0.09 25.77 -22.48
C PRO A 310 -1.54 26.12 -22.86
N LYS A 311 -1.74 27.08 -23.77
CA LYS A 311 -3.06 27.70 -24.08
C LYS A 311 -4.21 26.69 -24.22
N ARG A 312 -3.95 25.52 -24.84
CA ARG A 312 -4.93 24.43 -25.05
C ARG A 312 -5.55 23.82 -23.79
N TYR A 313 -4.97 24.04 -22.61
CA TYR A 313 -5.46 23.47 -21.35
C TYR A 313 -5.99 24.53 -20.36
N ARG A 314 -5.93 25.82 -20.72
CA ARG A 314 -6.30 26.92 -19.80
C ARG A 314 -7.79 26.92 -19.44
N GLU A 315 -8.67 26.74 -20.41
CA GLU A 315 -10.12 26.69 -20.17
C GLU A 315 -10.57 25.48 -19.35
N ARG A 316 -9.95 24.32 -19.56
CA ARG A 316 -10.33 23.08 -18.87
C ARG A 316 -9.90 23.11 -17.39
N VAL A 317 -8.80 23.80 -17.12
CA VAL A 317 -8.35 24.08 -15.75
C VAL A 317 -9.27 25.12 -15.11
N ARG A 318 -9.57 26.24 -15.79
CA ARG A 318 -10.48 27.28 -15.30
C ARG A 318 -11.87 26.72 -14.92
N ARG A 319 -12.53 26.01 -15.83
CA ARG A 319 -13.86 25.40 -15.61
C ARG A 319 -13.89 24.33 -14.50
N TYR A 320 -12.78 23.61 -14.30
CA TYR A 320 -12.66 22.62 -13.23
C TYR A 320 -12.57 23.28 -11.84
N TYR A 321 -12.03 24.50 -11.76
CA TYR A 321 -11.90 25.22 -10.49
C TYR A 321 -13.05 26.18 -10.20
N GLU A 322 -13.75 26.70 -11.21
CA GLU A 322 -15.03 27.42 -11.03
C GLU A 322 -16.07 26.48 -10.39
N LYS A 323 -16.17 25.22 -10.85
CA LYS A 323 -16.99 24.16 -10.21
C LYS A 323 -16.53 23.68 -8.83
N LEU A 324 -15.42 24.20 -8.29
CA LEU A 324 -14.90 23.83 -6.98
C LEU A 324 -15.02 24.99 -5.96
N VAL A 325 -15.58 26.13 -6.38
CA VAL A 325 -15.74 27.33 -5.56
C VAL A 325 -17.22 27.75 -5.45
N GLU A 326 -18.09 27.31 -6.36
CA GLU A 326 -19.46 26.92 -5.97
C GLU A 326 -19.39 25.69 -5.05
#